data_AF-A0A3C0WRU2-F1
#
_entry.id   AF-A0A3C0WRU2-F1
#
_cell.length_a   1.000
_cell.length_b   1.000
_cell.length_c   1.000
_cell.angle_alpha   90.00
_cell.angle_beta   90.00
_cell.angle_gamma   90.00
#
_symmetry.space_group_name_H-M   'P 1'
#
loop_
_entity.id
_entity.type
_entity.pdbx_description
1 polymer ?
#
loop_
_entity_poly.entity_id
_entity_poly.type
_entity_poly.pdbx_seq_one_letter_code
_entity_poly.pdbx_strand_id
1 'polypeptide(L)'
;NGQFLLKAAFRQMFNPVSWVRIPAVANVFFQSVDTNIPAYLWPRLGLAVLRAGPDGIDNRTITREMVNPWTTDLGANVLLPNWDAINPVLLEMFAE
;
A
#
# COMPACT_ATOMS: atom_id res chain seq x y z
N ASN A 1 -7.23 -10.82 -2.22
CA ASN A 1 -8.29 -9.99 -2.84
C ASN A 1 -8.01 -8.49 -2.82
N GLY A 2 -7.50 -7.90 -1.73
CA GLY A 2 -7.19 -6.45 -1.67
C GLY A 2 -6.14 -5.98 -2.70
N GLN A 3 -5.08 -6.75 -2.94
CA GLN A 3 -4.04 -6.40 -3.92
C GLN A 3 -4.57 -6.30 -5.36
N PHE A 4 -5.53 -7.15 -5.73
CA PHE A 4 -6.14 -7.09 -7.06
C PHE A 4 -6.99 -5.83 -7.22
N LEU A 5 -7.76 -5.46 -6.19
CA LEU A 5 -8.53 -4.21 -6.16
C LEU A 5 -7.61 -2.99 -6.28
N LEU A 6 -6.53 -2.93 -5.49
CA LEU A 6 -5.56 -1.84 -5.55
C LEU A 6 -4.91 -1.75 -6.93
N LYS A 7 -4.50 -2.88 -7.51
CA LYS A 7 -3.92 -2.91 -8.87
C LYS A 7 -4.90 -2.39 -9.93
N ALA A 8 -6.18 -2.75 -9.84
CA ALA A 8 -7.21 -2.23 -10.72
C ALA A 8 -7.44 -0.73 -10.54
N ALA A 9 -7.46 -0.25 -9.29
CA ALA A 9 -7.58 1.18 -8.98
C ALA A 9 -6.40 1.98 -9.57
N PHE A 10 -5.16 1.50 -9.43
CA PHE A 10 -3.99 2.13 -10.04
C PHE A 10 -4.09 2.16 -11.57
N ARG A 11 -4.46 1.03 -12.22
CA ARG A 11 -4.69 1.00 -13.67
C ARG A 11 -5.73 2.03 -14.12
N GLN A 12 -6.83 2.19 -13.37
CA GLN A 12 -7.86 3.18 -13.67
C GLN A 12 -7.35 4.61 -13.50
N MET A 13 -6.54 4.88 -12.47
CA MET A 13 -5.94 6.19 -12.20
C MET A 13 -4.93 6.58 -13.28
N PHE A 14 -4.15 5.63 -13.81
CA PHE A 14 -3.18 5.87 -14.89
C PHE A 14 -3.83 6.01 -16.28
N ASN A 15 -5.12 5.71 -16.43
CA ASN A 15 -5.83 5.95 -17.68
C ASN A 15 -6.08 7.46 -17.88
N PRO A 16 -5.55 8.10 -18.95
CA PRO A 16 -5.71 9.54 -19.19
C PRO A 16 -7.17 9.99 -19.27
N VAL A 17 -8.09 9.13 -19.72
CA VAL A 17 -9.52 9.42 -19.79
C VAL A 17 -10.12 9.64 -18.40
N SER A 18 -9.57 8.98 -17.37
CA SER A 18 -10.02 9.12 -15.99
C SER A 18 -9.57 10.42 -15.33
N TRP A 19 -8.59 11.13 -15.90
CA TRP A 19 -7.91 12.24 -15.20
C TRP A 19 -8.84 13.42 -14.91
N VAL A 20 -9.87 13.62 -15.75
CA VAL A 20 -10.92 14.62 -15.52
C VAL A 20 -11.62 14.42 -14.17
N ARG A 21 -11.71 13.17 -13.68
CA ARG A 21 -12.38 12.84 -12.42
C ARG A 21 -11.45 12.88 -11.21
N ILE A 22 -10.13 13.02 -11.39
CA ILE A 22 -9.15 13.03 -10.29
C ILE A 22 -9.47 14.10 -9.24
N PRO A 23 -9.82 15.36 -9.59
CA PRO A 23 -10.14 16.37 -8.58
C PRO A 23 -11.32 15.96 -7.67
N ALA A 24 -12.36 15.36 -8.25
CA ALA A 24 -13.52 14.89 -7.49
C ALA A 24 -13.15 13.72 -6.57
N VAL A 25 -12.35 12.76 -7.06
CA VAL A 25 -11.86 11.63 -6.27
C VAL A 25 -10.95 12.10 -5.14
N ALA A 26 -10.06 13.06 -5.40
CA ALA A 26 -9.16 13.62 -4.40
C ALA A 26 -9.95 14.30 -3.27
N ASN A 27 -11.00 15.06 -3.59
CA ASN A 27 -11.85 15.69 -2.57
C ASN A 27 -12.50 14.66 -1.64
N VAL A 28 -13.08 13.59 -2.21
CA VAL A 28 -13.68 12.51 -1.41
C VAL A 28 -12.62 11.76 -0.60
N PHE A 29 -11.44 11.53 -1.18
CA PHE A 29 -10.33 10.89 -0.50
C PHE A 29 -9.91 11.65 0.76
N PHE A 30 -9.70 12.97 0.67
CA PHE A 30 -9.31 13.79 1.82
C PHE A 30 -10.40 13.90 2.90
N GLN A 31 -11.66 13.62 2.57
CA GLN A 31 -12.76 13.56 3.54
C GLN A 31 -12.90 12.18 4.19
N SER A 32 -12.42 11.12 3.53
CA SER A 32 -12.67 9.73 3.92
C SER A 32 -11.44 9.06 4.53
N VAL A 33 -10.24 9.60 4.30
CA VAL A 33 -8.97 9.02 4.73
C VAL A 33 -8.34 9.93 5.78
N ASP A 34 -8.17 9.39 6.98
CA ASP A 34 -7.35 10.01 8.01
C ASP A 34 -5.87 9.76 7.70
N THR A 35 -5.10 10.83 7.54
CA THR A 35 -3.68 10.77 7.19
C THR A 35 -2.90 11.90 7.84
N ASN A 36 -1.71 11.57 8.30
CA ASN A 36 -0.74 12.54 8.84
C ASN A 36 0.16 13.15 7.76
N ILE A 37 -0.04 12.84 6.47
CA ILE A 37 0.76 13.39 5.37
C ILE A 37 0.32 14.83 5.10
N PRO A 38 1.21 15.84 5.25
CA PRO A 38 0.88 17.21 4.93
C PRO A 38 0.41 17.41 3.48
N ALA A 39 -0.62 18.25 3.28
CA ALA A 39 -1.27 18.49 1.99
C ALA A 39 -0.29 18.84 0.85
N TYR A 40 0.75 19.60 1.15
CA TYR A 40 1.77 20.03 0.16
C TYR A 40 2.69 18.90 -0.33
N LEU A 41 2.70 17.74 0.33
CA LEU A 41 3.46 16.56 -0.10
C LEU A 41 2.71 15.69 -1.11
N TRP A 42 1.40 15.85 -1.21
CA TRP A 42 0.59 15.03 -2.11
C TRP A 42 0.95 15.18 -3.60
N PRO A 43 1.23 16.40 -4.11
CA PRO A 43 1.68 16.55 -5.50
C PRO A 43 2.98 15.78 -5.80
N ARG A 44 3.98 15.84 -4.91
CA ARG A 44 5.25 15.12 -5.10
C ARG A 44 5.05 13.60 -5.07
N LEU A 45 4.19 13.10 -4.18
CA LEU A 45 3.88 11.67 -4.07
C LEU A 45 3.11 11.19 -5.31
N GLY A 46 2.14 11.97 -5.78
CA GLY A 46 1.42 11.68 -7.01
C GLY A 46 2.34 11.59 -8.23
N LEU A 47 3.27 12.53 -8.38
CA LEU A 47 4.27 12.49 -9.45
C LEU A 47 5.22 11.28 -9.34
N ALA A 48 5.64 10.92 -8.13
CA ALA A 48 6.47 9.73 -7.91
C ALA A 48 5.73 8.45 -8.34
N VAL A 49 4.45 8.32 -7.97
CA VAL A 49 3.59 7.19 -8.38
C VAL A 49 3.35 7.18 -9.89
N LEU A 50 3.08 8.34 -10.51
CA LEU A 50 2.96 8.47 -11.97
C LEU A 50 4.24 8.09 -12.71
N ARG A 51 5.40 8.46 -12.17
CA ARG A 51 6.71 8.12 -12.74
C ARG A 51 7.04 6.64 -12.59
N ALA A 52 6.73 6.03 -11.45
CA ALA A 52 6.94 4.60 -11.22
C ALA A 52 6.03 3.75 -12.12
N GLY A 53 4.79 4.20 -12.33
CA GLY A 53 3.82 3.49 -13.15
C GLY A 53 3.39 2.14 -12.53
N PRO A 54 2.58 1.34 -13.25
CA PRO A 54 2.03 0.10 -12.73
C PRO A 54 3.05 -1.02 -12.51
N ASP A 55 4.18 -0.98 -13.22
CA ASP A 55 5.21 -2.03 -13.18
C ASP A 55 6.43 -1.64 -12.32
N GLY A 56 6.55 -0.37 -11.92
CA GLY A 56 7.67 0.12 -11.09
C GLY A 56 7.39 0.12 -9.58
N ILE A 57 6.25 -0.42 -9.15
CA ILE A 57 5.89 -0.53 -7.72
C ILE A 57 6.15 -1.96 -7.26
N ASP A 58 7.16 -2.16 -6.39
CA ASP A 58 7.37 -3.44 -5.72
C ASP A 58 6.27 -3.67 -4.67
N ASN A 59 5.76 -4.91 -4.61
CA ASN A 59 4.75 -5.34 -3.67
C ASN A 59 5.10 -6.73 -3.14
N ARG A 60 5.44 -6.81 -1.85
CA ARG A 60 5.72 -8.06 -1.14
C ARG A 60 4.60 -8.36 -0.15
N THR A 61 4.34 -9.64 0.05
CA THR A 61 3.33 -10.11 1.02
C THR A 61 4.05 -10.85 2.14
N ILE A 62 3.76 -10.50 3.39
CA ILE A 62 4.19 -11.29 4.54
C ILE A 62 3.35 -12.59 4.51
N THR A 63 4.02 -13.70 4.24
CA THR A 63 3.39 -15.02 4.08
C THR A 63 3.34 -15.77 5.41
N ARG A 64 2.67 -16.94 5.42
CA ARG A 64 2.46 -17.73 6.64
C ARG A 64 3.74 -18.28 7.24
N GLU A 65 4.80 -18.38 6.45
CA GLU A 65 6.12 -18.85 6.85
C GLU A 65 6.91 -17.77 7.63
N MET A 66 6.48 -16.50 7.54
CA MET A 66 7.11 -15.35 8.20
C MET A 66 6.36 -14.91 9.47
N VAL A 67 5.44 -15.74 9.96
CA VAL A 67 4.62 -15.43 11.14
C VAL A 67 4.47 -16.67 12.02
N ASN A 68 4.28 -16.43 13.30
CA ASN A 68 4.02 -17.45 14.31
C ASN A 68 2.54 -17.40 14.69
N PRO A 69 1.74 -18.45 14.42
CA PRO A 69 0.35 -18.50 14.85
C PRO A 69 0.25 -18.47 16.38
N TRP A 70 -0.64 -17.66 16.91
CA TRP A 70 -0.92 -17.57 18.34
C TRP A 70 -2.42 -17.37 18.58
N THR A 71 -2.93 -17.95 19.66
CA THR A 71 -4.31 -17.73 20.11
C THR A 71 -4.25 -16.97 21.43
N THR A 72 -4.88 -15.80 21.47
CA THR A 72 -4.95 -14.97 22.68
C THR A 72 -5.74 -15.70 23.77
N ASP A 73 -5.60 -15.28 25.02
CA ASP A 73 -6.39 -15.79 26.14
C ASP A 73 -7.91 -15.63 25.95
N LEU A 74 -8.34 -14.66 25.13
CA LEU A 74 -9.75 -14.43 24.76
C LEU A 74 -10.20 -15.23 23.51
N GLY A 75 -9.37 -16.15 23.00
CA GLY A 75 -9.70 -17.03 21.88
C GLY A 75 -9.54 -16.44 20.47
N ALA A 76 -9.01 -15.21 20.34
CA ALA A 76 -8.70 -14.63 19.03
C ALA A 76 -7.45 -15.27 18.40
N ASN A 77 -7.53 -15.60 17.11
CA ASN A 77 -6.38 -16.09 16.35
C ASN A 77 -5.60 -14.91 15.76
N VAL A 78 -4.31 -14.84 16.09
CA VAL A 78 -3.41 -13.77 15.69
C VAL A 78 -2.17 -14.39 15.04
N LEU A 79 -1.59 -13.68 14.08
CA LEU A 79 -0.32 -14.03 13.46
C LEU A 79 0.75 -13.09 14.02
N LEU A 80 1.57 -13.59 14.92
CA LEU A 80 2.67 -12.82 15.50
C LEU A 80 3.79 -12.69 14.45
N PRO A 81 4.43 -11.52 14.32
CA PRO A 81 5.51 -11.35 13.35
C PRO A 81 6.73 -12.17 13.74
N ASN A 82 7.33 -12.88 12.78
CA ASN A 82 8.67 -13.42 12.90
C ASN A 82 9.66 -12.44 12.26
N TRP A 83 10.24 -11.55 13.06
CA TRP A 83 11.13 -10.49 12.56
C TRP A 83 12.41 -11.02 11.91
N ASP A 84 12.92 -12.17 12.34
CA ASP A 84 14.11 -12.79 11.72
C ASP A 84 13.85 -13.19 10.27
N ALA A 85 12.60 -13.56 9.94
CA ALA A 85 12.17 -13.88 8.58
C ALA A 85 11.71 -12.64 7.79
N ILE A 86 11.10 -11.65 8.44
CA ILE A 86 10.56 -10.44 7.79
C ILE A 86 11.66 -9.43 7.46
N ASN A 87 12.63 -9.22 8.35
CA ASN A 87 13.65 -8.18 8.18
C ASN A 87 14.48 -8.35 6.91
N PRO A 88 14.94 -9.56 6.52
CA PRO A 88 15.65 -9.74 5.25
C PRO A 88 14.86 -9.26 4.03
N VAL A 89 13.53 -9.43 4.02
CA VAL A 89 12.67 -8.95 2.94
C VAL A 89 12.66 -7.43 2.88
N LEU A 90 12.60 -6.75 4.04
CA LEU A 90 12.66 -5.29 4.10
C LEU A 90 14.01 -4.74 3.62
N LEU A 91 15.11 -5.38 4.03
CA LEU A 91 16.46 -4.97 3.63
C LEU A 91 16.69 -5.17 2.12
N GLU A 92 16.19 -6.28 1.55
CA GLU A 92 16.20 -6.50 0.09
C GLU A 92 15.44 -5.40 -0.65
N MET A 93 14.29 -4.95 -0.11
CA MET A 93 13.44 -3.95 -0.77
C MET A 93 14.01 -2.53 -0.72
N PHE A 94 14.63 -2.14 0.40
CA PHE A 94 15.00 -0.73 0.64
C PHE A 94 16.51 -0.47 0.64
N ALA A 95 17.35 -1.50 0.57
CA ALA A 95 18.81 -1.39 0.48
C ALA A 95 19.43 -0.49 1.57
N GLU A 96 19.00 -0.65 2.82
CA GLU A 96 19.69 -0.15 4.02
C GLU A 96 20.50 -1.27 4.69
#